data_AF-A0A7S1YEQ2-F1
#
_entry.id   AF-A0A7S1YEQ2-F1
#
_cell.length_a   1.000
_cell.length_b   1.000
_cell.length_c   1.000
_cell.angle_alpha   90.00
_cell.angle_beta   90.00
_cell.angle_gamma   90.00
#
_symmetry.space_group_name_H-M   'P 1'
#
loop_
_entity.id
_entity.type
_entity.pdbx_description
1 polymer ?
#
loop_
_entity_poly.entity_id
_entity_poly.type
_entity_poly.pdbx_seq_one_letter_code
_entity_poly.pdbx_strand_id
1 'polypeptide(L)'
;DEELRIVAQAFCEQEDNVRIDEKSSTIYLSKILDWYGVDFAPSKSELPKTVVQFLRGERKETLQRMIASGRSISVKFNDYDWGTNASEFVPFESSSIKANEKGLGALL
;
A
#
# COMPACT_ATOMS: atom_id res chain seq x y z
N ASP A 1 -18.80 5.84 -8.06
CA ASP A 1 -18.50 4.40 -7.88
C ASP A 1 -17.41 3.88 -8.81
N GLU A 2 -17.42 4.25 -10.10
CA GLU A 2 -16.37 3.90 -11.08
C GLU A 2 -14.96 4.28 -10.57
N GLU A 3 -14.77 5.53 -10.17
CA GLU A 3 -13.48 6.05 -9.70
C GLU A 3 -12.92 5.29 -8.50
N LEU A 4 -13.78 4.96 -7.52
CA LEU A 4 -13.38 4.18 -6.34
C LEU A 4 -12.93 2.78 -6.72
N ARG A 5 -13.60 2.16 -7.71
CA ARG A 5 -13.19 0.85 -8.24
C ARG A 5 -11.85 0.94 -8.93
N ILE A 6 -11.62 1.97 -9.75
CA ILE A 6 -10.35 2.18 -10.46
C ILE A 6 -9.20 2.33 -9.46
N VAL A 7 -9.39 3.16 -8.43
CA VAL A 7 -8.37 3.37 -7.38
C VAL A 7 -8.12 2.10 -6.59
N ALA A 8 -9.17 1.35 -6.22
CA ALA A 8 -9.01 0.07 -5.52
C ALA A 8 -8.24 -0.96 -6.36
N GLN A 9 -8.50 -1.01 -7.67
CA GLN A 9 -7.74 -1.86 -8.58
C GLN A 9 -6.28 -1.41 -8.67
N ALA A 10 -6.03 -0.11 -8.85
CA ALA A 10 -4.67 0.42 -8.88
C ALA A 10 -3.90 0.10 -7.59
N PHE A 11 -4.55 0.22 -6.43
CA PHE A 11 -3.97 -0.17 -5.15
C PHE A 11 -3.61 -1.67 -5.10
N CYS A 12 -4.53 -2.56 -5.48
CA CYS A 12 -4.31 -4.00 -5.46
C CYS A 12 -3.30 -4.50 -6.52
N GLU A 13 -3.03 -3.74 -7.57
CA GLU A 13 -2.02 -4.10 -8.57
C GLU A 13 -0.59 -3.79 -8.14
N GLN A 14 -0.39 -2.99 -7.07
CA GLN A 14 0.94 -2.73 -6.54
C GLN A 14 1.46 -3.96 -5.77
N GLU A 15 2.70 -4.37 -6.07
CA GLU A 15 3.35 -5.53 -5.45
C GLU A 15 3.50 -5.36 -3.93
N ASP A 16 3.74 -4.13 -3.48
CA ASP A 16 3.85 -3.78 -2.05
C ASP A 16 2.51 -3.88 -1.30
N ASN A 17 1.39 -3.93 -2.02
CA ASN A 17 0.06 -4.06 -1.43
C ASN A 17 -0.53 -5.45 -1.57
N VAL A 18 -0.28 -6.13 -2.69
CA VAL A 18 -0.72 -7.50 -2.93
C VAL A 18 0.39 -8.23 -3.66
N ARG A 19 0.96 -9.22 -3.01
CA ARG A 19 1.92 -10.15 -3.62
C ARG A 19 1.42 -11.58 -3.47
N ILE A 20 1.43 -12.31 -4.58
CA ILE A 20 0.93 -13.68 -4.67
C ILE A 20 2.10 -14.63 -4.83
N ASP A 21 2.27 -15.55 -3.90
CA ASP A 21 3.23 -16.66 -4.00
C ASP A 21 2.48 -17.98 -4.18
N GLU A 22 2.31 -18.38 -5.43
CA GLU A 22 1.63 -19.62 -5.81
C GLU A 22 2.37 -20.88 -5.31
N LYS A 23 3.71 -20.83 -5.20
CA LYS A 23 4.53 -21.98 -4.78
C LYS A 23 4.30 -22.30 -3.31
N SER A 24 4.28 -21.27 -2.47
CA SER A 24 4.05 -21.43 -1.03
C SER A 24 2.57 -21.35 -0.62
N SER A 25 1.66 -21.18 -1.58
CA SER A 25 0.23 -20.96 -1.33
C SER A 25 -0.01 -19.82 -0.32
N THR A 26 0.75 -18.73 -0.46
CA THR A 26 0.72 -17.58 0.45
C THR A 26 0.44 -16.29 -0.32
N ILE A 27 -0.45 -15.45 0.21
CA ILE A 27 -0.60 -14.07 -0.24
C ILE A 27 -0.08 -13.13 0.85
N TYR A 28 0.59 -12.08 0.41
CA TYR A 28 1.10 -11.01 1.24
C TYR A 28 0.30 -9.75 0.94
N LEU A 29 -0.31 -9.17 1.96
CA LEU A 29 -1.22 -8.05 1.84
C LEU A 29 -0.68 -6.83 2.57
N SER A 30 -1.04 -5.64 2.09
CA SER A 30 -0.77 -4.39 2.78
C SER A 30 -1.27 -4.42 4.23
N LYS A 31 -0.58 -3.71 5.12
CA LYS A 31 -1.01 -3.54 6.52
C LYS A 31 -2.39 -2.88 6.65
N ILE A 32 -2.82 -2.12 5.64
CA ILE A 32 -4.18 -1.57 5.56
C ILE A 32 -5.23 -2.69 5.62
N LEU A 33 -5.00 -3.80 4.92
CA LEU A 33 -5.90 -4.97 4.92
C LEU A 33 -5.79 -5.81 6.21
N ASP A 34 -4.77 -5.57 7.04
CA ASP A 34 -4.68 -6.13 8.39
C ASP A 34 -5.58 -5.35 9.35
N TRP A 35 -5.45 -4.02 9.34
CA TRP A 35 -6.17 -3.11 10.23
C TRP A 35 -7.66 -3.03 9.91
N TYR A 36 -8.01 -2.97 8.63
CA TYR A 36 -9.37 -2.74 8.16
C TYR A 36 -9.94 -3.94 7.37
N GLY A 37 -9.29 -5.09 7.41
CA GLY A 37 -9.69 -6.28 6.64
C GLY A 37 -11.14 -6.72 6.88
N VAL A 38 -11.66 -6.50 8.09
CA VAL A 38 -13.03 -6.83 8.50
C VAL A 38 -14.09 -5.99 7.78
N ASP A 39 -13.71 -4.81 7.28
CA ASP A 39 -14.60 -3.94 6.50
C ASP A 39 -14.76 -4.46 5.06
N PHE A 40 -13.81 -5.30 4.60
CA PHE A 40 -13.76 -5.82 3.23
C PHE A 40 -14.12 -7.30 3.12
N ALA A 41 -13.95 -8.06 4.20
CA ALA A 41 -14.24 -9.49 4.25
C ALA A 41 -14.68 -9.91 5.66
N PRO A 42 -15.55 -10.94 5.80
CA PRO A 42 -15.98 -11.44 7.11
C PRO A 42 -14.84 -11.97 7.99
N SER A 43 -13.73 -12.38 7.38
CA SER A 43 -12.54 -12.83 8.08
C SER A 43 -11.29 -12.68 7.21
N LYS A 44 -10.11 -12.73 7.85
CA LYS A 44 -8.82 -12.63 7.16
C LYS A 44 -8.61 -13.74 6.12
N SER A 45 -9.16 -14.94 6.33
CA SER A 45 -9.06 -16.04 5.37
C SER A 45 -9.93 -15.85 4.12
N GLU A 46 -10.91 -14.94 4.17
CA GLU A 46 -11.78 -14.60 3.04
C GLU A 46 -11.25 -13.43 2.21
N LEU A 47 -10.23 -12.70 2.69
CA LEU A 47 -9.56 -11.63 1.94
C LEU A 47 -9.10 -12.02 0.52
N PRO A 48 -8.56 -13.24 0.25
CA PRO A 48 -8.23 -13.65 -1.11
C PRO A 48 -9.42 -13.53 -2.09
N LYS A 49 -10.63 -13.86 -1.63
CA LYS A 49 -11.85 -13.81 -2.47
C LYS A 49 -12.34 -12.39 -2.72
N THR A 50 -12.03 -11.45 -1.82
CA THR A 50 -12.30 -10.03 -2.04
C THR A 50 -11.24 -9.41 -2.95
N VAL A 51 -9.96 -9.61 -2.66
CA VAL A 51 -8.83 -9.01 -3.40
C VAL A 51 -8.82 -9.42 -4.88
N VAL A 52 -9.14 -10.69 -5.19
CA VAL A 52 -9.16 -11.19 -6.57
C VAL A 52 -10.15 -10.43 -7.49
N GLN A 53 -11.16 -9.77 -6.92
CA GLN A 53 -12.11 -8.96 -7.69
C GLN A 53 -11.48 -7.67 -8.22
N PHE A 54 -10.42 -7.20 -7.56
CA PHE A 54 -9.70 -5.97 -7.90
C PHE A 54 -8.40 -6.21 -8.68
N LEU A 55 -7.97 -7.46 -8.82
CA LEU A 55 -6.85 -7.83 -9.69
C LEU A 55 -7.30 -7.99 -11.15
N ARG A 56 -6.33 -7.91 -12.07
CA ARG A 56 -6.49 -8.10 -13.50
C ARG A 56 -5.37 -9.01 -14.05
N GLY A 57 -5.54 -9.46 -15.29
CA GLY A 57 -4.56 -10.28 -16.00
C GLY A 57 -4.10 -11.54 -15.25
N GLU A 58 -2.82 -11.87 -15.40
CA GLU A 58 -2.21 -13.09 -14.85
C GLU A 58 -2.30 -13.18 -13.32
N ARG A 59 -2.18 -12.05 -12.62
CA ARG A 59 -2.30 -11.98 -11.15
C ARG A 59 -3.67 -12.47 -10.69
N LYS A 60 -4.73 -12.00 -11.37
CA LYS A 60 -6.10 -12.45 -11.10
C LYS A 60 -6.26 -13.94 -11.35
N GLU A 61 -5.84 -14.41 -12.52
CA GLU A 61 -5.98 -15.82 -12.91
C GLU A 61 -5.24 -16.75 -11.94
N THR A 62 -4.05 -16.35 -11.50
CA THR A 62 -3.24 -17.09 -10.53
C THR A 62 -3.96 -17.21 -9.19
N LEU A 63 -4.46 -16.10 -8.64
CA LEU A 63 -5.20 -16.14 -7.38
C LEU A 63 -6.52 -16.93 -7.53
N GLN A 64 -7.21 -16.82 -8.66
CA GLN A 64 -8.40 -17.62 -8.95
C GLN A 64 -8.09 -19.13 -8.96
N ARG A 65 -7.00 -19.56 -9.60
CA ARG A 65 -6.56 -20.97 -9.56
C ARG A 65 -6.22 -21.42 -8.15
N MET A 66 -5.54 -20.60 -7.36
CA MET A 66 -5.22 -20.91 -5.97
C MET A 66 -6.51 -21.11 -5.15
N ILE A 67 -7.49 -20.20 -5.27
CA ILE A 67 -8.78 -20.31 -4.60
C ILE A 67 -9.55 -21.55 -5.06
N ALA A 68 -9.61 -21.80 -6.37
CA ALA A 68 -10.31 -22.94 -6.95
C ALA A 68 -9.67 -24.30 -6.58
N SER A 69 -8.37 -24.32 -6.25
CA SER A 69 -7.69 -25.54 -5.81
C SER A 69 -8.21 -26.09 -4.49
N GLY A 70 -8.97 -25.31 -3.72
CA GLY A 70 -9.53 -25.70 -2.41
C GLY A 70 -8.48 -25.87 -1.31
N ARG A 71 -7.19 -25.67 -1.61
CA ARG A 71 -6.11 -25.66 -0.63
C ARG A 71 -6.19 -24.40 0.22
N SER A 72 -5.75 -24.50 1.47
CA SER A 72 -5.65 -23.34 2.35
C SER A 72 -4.65 -22.33 1.79
N ILE A 73 -5.06 -21.07 1.71
CA ILE A 73 -4.20 -19.95 1.32
C ILE A 73 -3.76 -19.24 2.61
N SER A 74 -2.46 -19.18 2.86
CA SER A 74 -1.92 -18.41 3.98
C SER A 74 -2.00 -16.92 3.67
N VAL A 75 -2.58 -16.14 4.58
CA VAL A 75 -2.64 -14.68 4.45
C VAL A 75 -1.65 -14.08 5.43
N LYS A 76 -0.64 -13.39 4.89
CA LYS A 76 0.36 -12.63 5.65
C LYS A 76 0.24 -11.16 5.34
N PHE A 77 0.70 -10.32 6.25
CA PHE A 77 0.67 -8.87 6.08
C PHE A 77 2.09 -8.34 6.05
N ASN A 78 2.33 -7.37 5.16
CA ASN A 78 3.62 -6.71 5.05
C ASN A 78 3.91 -5.90 6.31
N ASP A 79 5.17 -5.84 6.70
CA ASP A 79 5.61 -4.95 7.77
C ASP A 79 5.49 -3.51 7.28
N TYR A 80 4.83 -2.68 8.09
CA TYR A 80 4.65 -1.27 7.77
C TYR A 80 5.86 -0.49 8.27
N ASP A 81 6.80 -0.21 7.37
CA ASP A 81 7.91 0.68 7.68
C ASP A 81 7.44 2.14 7.56
N TRP A 82 7.28 2.78 8.72
CA TRP A 82 6.93 4.19 8.85
C TRP A 82 8.15 5.11 8.68
N GLY A 83 9.36 4.55 8.49
CA GLY A 83 10.62 5.28 8.44
C GLY A 83 10.87 6.10 7.15
N THR A 84 10.09 5.88 6.09
CA THR A 84 10.34 6.48 4.76
C THR A 84 10.19 8.02 4.74
N ASN A 85 9.55 8.63 5.74
CA ASN A 85 9.45 10.10 5.88
C ASN A 85 10.45 10.71 6.88
N ALA A 86 11.28 9.91 7.55
CA ALA A 86 12.20 10.41 8.58
C ALA A 86 13.61 10.72 8.07
N SER A 87 13.97 10.28 6.86
CA SER A 87 15.33 10.40 6.31
C SER A 87 15.63 11.75 5.63
N GLU A 88 14.61 12.54 5.31
CA GLU A 88 14.73 13.86 4.67
C GLU A 88 14.60 15.01 5.69
N PHE A 89 14.99 14.80 6.94
CA PHE A 89 15.04 15.90 7.90
C PHE A 89 16.35 16.69 7.74
N VAL A 90 16.23 18.00 7.59
CA VAL A 90 17.39 18.90 7.70
C VAL A 90 17.54 19.25 9.18
N PRO A 91 18.69 18.94 9.82
CA PRO A 91 18.95 19.38 11.18
C PRO A 91 18.85 20.90 11.29
N PHE A 92 18.15 21.38 12.31
CA PHE A 92 18.11 22.80 12.60
C PHE A 92 19.51 23.26 13.06
N GLU A 93 20.17 24.04 12.22
CA GLU A 93 21.46 24.68 12.50
C GLU A 93 21.23 26.18 12.63
N SER A 94 21.36 26.75 13.84
CA SER A 94 21.17 28.19 14.07
C SER A 94 22.09 29.07 13.21
N SER A 95 23.23 28.52 12.80
CA SER A 95 24.22 29.13 11.89
C SER A 95 23.75 29.28 10.44
N SER A 96 22.70 28.57 10.03
CA SER A 96 22.15 28.58 8.67
C SER A 96 20.92 29.48 8.52
N ILE A 97 20.51 30.16 9.59
CA ILE A 97 19.49 31.20 9.55
C ILE A 97 20.09 32.47 8.92
N LYS A 98 19.85 32.68 7.62
CA LYS A 98 20.08 33.99 7.00
C LYS A 98 18.85 34.87 7.24
N ALA A 99 19.05 35.99 7.93
CA ALA A 99 18.03 37.02 8.01
C ALA A 99 17.75 37.56 6.60
N ASN A 100 16.48 37.67 6.23
CA ASN A 100 16.11 38.37 5.00
C ASN A 100 16.34 39.87 5.22
N GLU A 101 17.40 40.42 4.64
CA GLU A 101 17.63 41.85 4.62
C GLU A 101 16.74 42.49 3.54
N LYS A 102 15.63 43.11 3.98
CA LYS A 102 14.87 44.03 3.11
C LYS A 102 15.42 45.44 3.32
N GLY A 103 16.31 45.86 2.43
CA GLY A 103 16.71 47.26 2.33
C GLY A 103 15.55 48.11 1.82
N LEU A 104 15.17 49.14 2.56
CA LEU A 104 14.33 50.22 2.05
C LEU A 104 15.21 51.06 1.12
N GLY A 105 15.10 50.85 -0.18
CA GLY A 105 15.69 51.74 -1.18
C GLY A 105 15.12 53.14 -0.98
N ALA A 106 15.96 54.09 -0.57
CA ALA A 106 15.61 55.49 -0.56
C ALA A 106 15.34 55.94 -2.00
N LEU A 107 14.06 56.18 -2.32
CA LEU A 107 13.68 56.95 -3.50
C LEU A 107 14.13 58.39 -3.25
N LEU A 108 15.12 58.82 -4.02
CA LEU A 108 15.51 60.22 -4.19
C LEU A 108 14.36 61.05 -4.77
#